data_AF-X6E6M7-F1
#
_entry.id   AF-X6E6M7-F1
#
_cell.length_a   1.000
_cell.length_b   1.000
_cell.length_c   1.000
_cell.angle_alpha   90.00
_cell.angle_beta   90.00
_cell.angle_gamma   90.00
#
_symmetry.space_group_name_H-M   'P 1'
#
loop_
_entity.id
_entity.type
_entity.pdbx_description
1 polymer ?
#
loop_
_entity_poly.entity_id
_entity_poly.type
_entity_poly.pdbx_seq_one_letter_code
_entity_poly.pdbx_strand_id
1 'polypeptide(L)'
;PPSHGRNGFAVLRSRFGLRCGRARRAAGMRCQAAIGAATTDGDTAMTYDIPFDDGYEPSHASSPTDRVILELQMYGHRPHQDEPDPRPLPDDEVIRAGLAGIVETFAGMLGDTRLEPDLDDLLWSFANVFHRAAERVARSLDRNEEAQRSSLQEQDGSEVKSVELERLTAEGISYIERRNVLEIMRDEAADLYEAQTGSAWRPRTGSKVSHQAMTASVIDSRDFLAARRHAETEVLVPAGTKIAFAGGLDCNDHDRIWDALDKAREKHPDMVLLHGGSPRGAERIAACWAENRKVTQIAFKPDWTRHAKAAPFRRNDQLLSVVPYGLIVFPGSGITDNLADKARRLGIPVWRFAEGGA
;
A
#
# COMPACT_ATOMS: atom_id res chain seq x y z
N PRO A 1 -41.35 -35.81 -44.24
CA PRO A 1 -41.40 -34.37 -43.87
C PRO A 1 -41.47 -34.20 -42.33
N PRO A 2 -40.74 -33.26 -41.69
CA PRO A 2 -39.90 -32.14 -42.18
C PRO A 2 -38.38 -32.44 -41.99
N SER A 3 -37.46 -32.12 -42.90
CA SER A 3 -36.92 -30.82 -43.39
C SER A 3 -35.76 -30.25 -42.55
N HIS A 4 -34.56 -30.34 -43.12
CA HIS A 4 -33.30 -29.70 -42.73
C HIS A 4 -33.30 -28.17 -42.87
N GLY A 5 -32.40 -27.50 -42.14
CA GLY A 5 -31.90 -26.13 -42.40
C GLY A 5 -31.19 -25.54 -41.17
N ARG A 6 -29.88 -25.78 -40.98
CA ARG A 6 -28.73 -24.92 -41.32
C ARG A 6 -28.68 -23.53 -40.64
N ASN A 7 -27.74 -23.43 -39.69
CA ASN A 7 -26.71 -22.40 -39.44
C ASN A 7 -26.91 -20.97 -39.96
N GLY A 8 -26.71 -20.01 -39.04
CA GLY A 8 -26.38 -18.63 -39.33
C GLY A 8 -25.89 -17.87 -38.08
N PHE A 9 -24.65 -18.11 -37.66
CA PHE A 9 -23.94 -17.23 -36.71
C PHE A 9 -23.49 -15.99 -37.48
N ALA A 10 -24.01 -14.82 -37.10
CA ALA A 10 -23.58 -13.54 -37.67
C ALA A 10 -22.49 -12.92 -36.77
N VAL A 11 -21.26 -12.94 -37.27
CA VAL A 11 -20.13 -12.15 -36.77
C VAL A 11 -20.32 -10.71 -37.25
N LEU A 12 -20.56 -9.76 -36.34
CA LEU A 12 -20.48 -8.33 -36.65
C LEU A 12 -19.10 -7.79 -36.27
N ARG A 13 -18.31 -7.53 -37.31
CA ARG A 13 -16.99 -6.91 -37.29
C ARG A 13 -17.03 -5.46 -36.82
N SER A 14 -16.01 -5.14 -36.01
CA SER A 14 -15.58 -3.83 -35.55
C SER A 14 -15.41 -2.79 -36.68
N ARG A 15 -15.84 -1.56 -36.42
CA ARG A 15 -15.45 -0.34 -37.15
C ARG A 15 -15.05 0.72 -36.12
N PHE A 16 -13.77 0.84 -35.82
CA PHE A 16 -13.21 2.03 -35.18
C PHE A 16 -12.26 2.73 -36.15
N GLY A 17 -12.69 3.91 -36.60
CA GLY A 17 -11.94 4.79 -37.47
C GLY A 17 -10.95 5.64 -36.66
N LEU A 18 -9.69 5.62 -37.08
CA LEU A 18 -8.65 6.55 -36.64
C LEU A 18 -9.00 7.98 -37.09
N ARG A 19 -9.22 8.88 -36.11
CA ARG A 19 -9.23 10.33 -36.33
C ARG A 19 -7.94 10.93 -35.77
N CYS A 20 -7.13 11.43 -36.68
CA CYS A 20 -5.93 12.21 -36.42
C CYS A 20 -6.30 13.58 -35.82
N GLY A 21 -5.72 13.94 -34.67
CA GLY A 21 -6.06 15.14 -33.90
C GLY A 21 -4.83 15.87 -33.35
N ARG A 22 -4.34 16.84 -34.13
CA ARG A 22 -3.57 18.05 -33.79
C ARG A 22 -2.94 18.19 -32.39
N ALA A 23 -1.61 18.31 -32.39
CA ALA A 23 -0.79 18.90 -31.34
C ALA A 23 -0.97 20.42 -31.19
N ARG A 24 -0.94 20.92 -29.95
CA ARG A 24 -0.67 22.33 -29.58
C ARG A 24 0.22 22.41 -28.32
N ARG A 25 1.40 23.01 -28.49
CA ARG A 25 2.12 24.05 -27.69
C ARG A 25 1.66 24.31 -26.23
N ALA A 26 2.45 24.79 -25.28
CA ALA A 26 3.86 25.14 -25.07
C ALA A 26 3.94 25.80 -23.66
N ALA A 27 5.05 25.64 -22.92
CA ALA A 27 5.63 26.57 -21.92
C ALA A 27 6.65 25.76 -21.09
N GLY A 28 7.93 26.11 -20.91
CA GLY A 28 8.60 27.40 -21.04
C GLY A 28 8.74 28.09 -19.69
N MET A 29 9.69 27.68 -18.85
CA MET A 29 10.22 28.53 -17.78
C MET A 29 11.72 28.28 -17.58
N ARG A 30 12.46 29.39 -17.50
CA ARG A 30 13.93 29.56 -17.58
C ARG A 30 14.55 29.62 -16.18
N CYS A 31 15.85 29.34 -16.08
CA CYS A 31 16.87 29.98 -15.24
C CYS A 31 18.24 29.62 -15.85
N GLN A 32 18.86 30.41 -16.71
CA GLN A 32 19.65 31.64 -16.48
C GLN A 32 20.94 31.38 -15.68
N ALA A 33 22.03 31.11 -16.38
CA ALA A 33 23.40 31.24 -15.87
C ALA A 33 24.07 32.42 -16.60
N ALA A 34 24.54 33.38 -15.82
CA ALA A 34 25.28 34.55 -16.25
C ALA A 34 26.76 34.20 -16.44
N ILE A 35 27.38 34.68 -17.51
CA ILE A 35 28.84 34.88 -17.55
C ILE A 35 29.09 36.25 -18.17
N GLY A 36 29.67 37.13 -17.37
CA GLY A 36 30.03 38.50 -17.74
C GLY A 36 31.25 38.55 -18.65
N ALA A 37 31.23 39.51 -19.57
CA ALA A 37 32.36 39.89 -20.39
C ALA A 37 33.36 40.68 -19.54
N ALA A 38 34.62 40.21 -19.50
CA ALA A 38 35.77 41.02 -19.12
C ALA A 38 36.74 40.99 -20.29
N THR A 39 36.83 42.12 -20.98
CA THR A 39 37.86 42.45 -21.96
C THR A 39 39.18 42.68 -21.22
N THR A 40 40.24 41.98 -21.64
CA THR A 40 41.61 42.37 -21.32
C THR A 40 42.41 42.43 -22.60
N ASP A 41 42.98 43.62 -22.78
CA ASP A 41 43.91 44.04 -23.82
C ASP A 41 45.11 43.11 -23.96
N GLY A 42 45.73 43.21 -25.13
CA GLY A 42 46.86 42.39 -25.55
C GLY A 42 48.00 42.39 -24.55
N ASP A 43 48.37 41.19 -24.15
CA ASP A 43 49.71 40.89 -23.70
C ASP A 43 50.20 39.65 -24.44
N THR A 44 51.42 39.75 -24.93
CA THR A 44 52.04 38.84 -25.89
C THR A 44 52.44 37.56 -25.15
N ALA A 45 51.48 36.67 -24.90
CA ALA A 45 51.77 35.34 -24.38
C ALA A 45 52.10 34.42 -25.55
N MET A 46 53.38 34.06 -25.65
CA MET A 46 53.92 33.06 -26.55
C MET A 46 53.04 31.80 -26.52
N THR A 47 52.17 31.64 -27.52
CA THR A 47 51.54 30.36 -27.83
C THR A 47 52.66 29.44 -28.27
N TYR A 48 53.23 28.72 -27.32
CA TYR A 48 53.82 27.43 -27.62
C TYR A 48 52.65 26.58 -28.15
N ASP A 49 52.46 26.58 -29.46
CA ASP A 49 51.79 25.48 -30.15
C ASP A 49 52.67 24.26 -29.91
N ILE A 50 52.52 23.66 -28.72
CA ILE A 50 52.90 22.28 -28.49
C ILE A 50 51.98 21.54 -29.46
N PRO A 51 52.50 20.91 -30.52
CA PRO A 51 51.68 20.02 -31.31
C PRO A 51 51.08 19.04 -30.31
N PHE A 52 49.75 18.89 -30.29
CA PHE A 52 49.15 17.72 -29.69
C PHE A 52 49.71 16.53 -30.49
N ASP A 53 50.86 16.01 -30.04
CA ASP A 53 51.50 14.83 -30.59
C ASP A 53 50.71 13.64 -30.08
N ASP A 54 49.51 13.48 -30.62
CA ASP A 54 48.67 12.31 -30.43
C ASP A 54 49.34 11.07 -31.09
N GLY A 55 50.50 11.25 -31.74
CA GLY A 55 51.33 10.21 -32.33
C GLY A 55 52.01 9.29 -31.30
N TYR A 56 52.03 9.67 -30.02
CA TYR A 56 52.53 8.81 -28.93
C TYR A 56 51.43 8.25 -28.01
N GLU A 57 50.15 8.51 -28.28
CA GLU A 57 49.08 7.77 -27.60
C GLU A 57 48.84 6.44 -28.35
N PRO A 58 49.19 5.28 -27.75
CA PRO A 58 48.84 4.00 -28.35
C PRO A 58 47.33 3.94 -28.51
N SER A 59 46.82 3.48 -29.66
CA SER A 59 45.39 3.28 -29.89
C SER A 59 44.78 2.57 -28.68
N HIS A 60 44.02 3.31 -27.87
CA HIS A 60 43.47 2.76 -26.64
C HIS A 60 42.46 1.69 -27.03
N ALA A 61 42.86 0.42 -26.94
CA ALA A 61 41.91 -0.67 -26.89
C ALA A 61 40.94 -0.35 -25.74
N SER A 62 39.63 -0.37 -26.00
CA SER A 62 38.59 0.14 -25.11
C SER A 62 38.93 -0.12 -23.64
N SER A 63 38.96 0.92 -22.81
CA SER A 63 39.26 0.74 -21.39
C SER A 63 38.23 -0.20 -20.74
N PRO A 64 38.58 -0.90 -19.64
CA PRO A 64 37.61 -1.71 -18.90
C PRO A 64 36.36 -0.90 -18.51
N THR A 65 36.53 0.38 -18.17
CA THR A 65 35.42 1.29 -17.86
C THR A 65 34.56 1.60 -19.08
N ASP A 66 35.17 1.81 -20.25
CA ASP A 66 34.46 2.03 -21.51
C ASP A 66 33.58 0.82 -21.89
N ARG A 67 34.09 -0.40 -21.67
CA ARG A 67 33.29 -1.63 -21.84
C ARG A 67 32.11 -1.69 -20.89
N VAL A 68 32.31 -1.37 -19.61
CA VAL A 68 31.24 -1.35 -18.61
C VAL A 68 30.17 -0.31 -18.96
N ILE A 69 30.57 0.89 -19.41
CA ILE A 69 29.63 1.93 -19.84
C ILE A 69 28.86 1.48 -21.08
N LEU A 70 29.53 0.88 -22.06
CA LEU A 70 28.89 0.35 -23.26
C LEU A 70 27.87 -0.75 -22.92
N GLU A 71 28.21 -1.66 -22.02
CA GLU A 71 27.30 -2.71 -21.55
C GLU A 71 26.08 -2.13 -20.82
N LEU A 72 26.28 -1.12 -19.96
CA LEU A 72 25.18 -0.41 -19.29
C LEU A 72 24.27 0.32 -20.30
N GLN A 73 24.83 0.91 -21.36
CA GLN A 73 24.06 1.57 -22.40
C GLN A 73 23.25 0.58 -23.25
N MET A 74 23.82 -0.60 -23.58
CA MET A 74 23.14 -1.60 -24.41
C MET A 74 22.12 -2.43 -23.64
N TYR A 75 22.43 -2.81 -22.40
CA TYR A 75 21.65 -3.81 -21.65
C TYR A 75 20.99 -3.27 -20.38
N GLY A 76 21.26 -2.02 -20.02
CA GLY A 76 20.83 -1.42 -18.76
C GLY A 76 21.59 -1.95 -17.55
N HIS A 77 21.41 -1.31 -16.40
CA HIS A 77 21.88 -1.84 -15.14
C HIS A 77 21.11 -3.11 -14.77
N ARG A 78 21.84 -4.19 -14.48
CA ARG A 78 21.29 -5.42 -13.91
C ARG A 78 21.81 -5.55 -12.48
N PRO A 79 20.92 -5.53 -11.48
CA PRO A 79 21.32 -5.76 -10.10
C PRO A 79 22.09 -7.07 -9.97
N HIS A 80 23.08 -7.09 -9.09
CA HIS A 80 23.71 -8.35 -8.69
C HIS A 80 22.69 -9.25 -7.98
N GLN A 81 22.99 -10.55 -7.85
CA GLN A 81 22.07 -11.51 -7.21
C GLN A 81 21.69 -11.11 -5.78
N ASP A 82 22.52 -10.30 -5.14
CA ASP A 82 22.34 -9.86 -3.75
C ASP A 82 21.68 -8.48 -3.61
N GLU A 83 21.37 -7.80 -4.71
CA GLU A 83 20.78 -6.46 -4.71
C GLU A 83 19.30 -6.49 -5.15
N PRO A 84 18.41 -5.77 -4.46
CA PRO A 84 17.01 -5.65 -4.88
C PRO A 84 16.90 -5.06 -6.29
N ASP A 85 16.08 -5.66 -7.15
CA ASP A 85 15.86 -5.17 -8.52
C ASP A 85 14.91 -3.95 -8.51
N PRO A 86 15.37 -2.75 -8.91
CA PRO A 86 14.58 -1.54 -8.83
C PRO A 86 13.59 -1.38 -10.00
N ARG A 87 13.61 -2.30 -10.99
CA ARG A 87 12.74 -2.17 -12.16
C ARG A 87 11.28 -2.41 -11.79
N PRO A 88 10.34 -1.61 -12.31
CA PRO A 88 8.93 -1.77 -12.00
C PRO A 88 8.40 -3.07 -12.61
N LEU A 89 7.40 -3.64 -11.95
CA LEU A 89 6.61 -4.72 -12.50
C LEU A 89 5.67 -4.19 -13.60
N PRO A 90 5.26 -5.04 -14.55
CA PRO A 90 4.33 -4.63 -15.60
C PRO A 90 2.95 -4.32 -15.02
N ASP A 91 2.31 -3.26 -15.51
CA ASP A 91 0.96 -2.86 -15.12
C ASP A 91 -0.08 -3.91 -15.52
N ASP A 92 -1.12 -4.07 -14.69
CA ASP A 92 -2.21 -5.04 -14.91
C ASP A 92 -2.90 -4.89 -16.28
N GLU A 93 -3.09 -3.66 -16.75
CA GLU A 93 -3.68 -3.39 -18.07
C GLU A 93 -2.78 -3.87 -19.22
N VAL A 94 -1.46 -3.70 -19.08
CA VAL A 94 -0.47 -4.16 -20.06
C VAL A 94 -0.43 -5.68 -20.08
N ILE A 95 -0.48 -6.31 -18.90
CA ILE A 95 -0.57 -7.77 -18.77
C ILE A 95 -1.81 -8.30 -19.49
N ARG A 96 -2.99 -7.75 -19.17
CA ARG A 96 -4.27 -8.18 -19.76
C ARG A 96 -4.26 -8.06 -21.28
N ALA A 97 -3.88 -6.89 -21.79
CA ALA A 97 -3.84 -6.66 -23.23
C ALA A 97 -2.83 -7.60 -23.94
N GLY A 98 -1.66 -7.81 -23.34
CA GLY A 98 -0.63 -8.69 -23.89
C GLY A 98 -1.07 -10.15 -23.94
N LEU A 99 -1.64 -10.67 -22.84
CA LEU A 99 -2.11 -12.06 -22.78
C LEU A 99 -3.29 -12.31 -23.72
N ALA A 100 -4.25 -11.38 -23.77
CA ALA A 100 -5.37 -11.47 -24.70
C ALA A 100 -4.90 -11.53 -26.17
N GLY A 101 -3.95 -10.67 -26.55
CA GLY A 101 -3.39 -10.68 -27.90
C GLY A 101 -2.68 -11.98 -28.25
N ILE A 102 -1.94 -12.58 -27.30
CA ILE A 102 -1.27 -13.88 -27.51
C ILE A 102 -2.31 -14.98 -27.74
N VAL A 103 -3.32 -15.07 -26.87
CA VAL A 103 -4.37 -16.09 -26.96
C VAL A 103 -5.18 -15.94 -28.23
N GLU A 104 -5.60 -14.72 -28.58
CA GLU A 104 -6.34 -14.44 -29.82
C GLU A 104 -5.52 -14.84 -31.05
N THR A 105 -4.23 -14.54 -31.07
CA THR A 105 -3.33 -14.93 -32.17
C THR A 105 -3.19 -16.45 -32.27
N PHE A 106 -3.03 -17.15 -31.14
CA PHE A 106 -2.96 -18.61 -31.10
C PHE A 106 -4.25 -19.26 -31.60
N ALA A 107 -5.39 -18.79 -31.09
CA ALA A 107 -6.70 -19.30 -31.48
C ALA A 107 -7.00 -19.02 -32.96
N GLY A 108 -6.67 -17.83 -33.46
CA GLY A 108 -6.87 -17.48 -34.87
C GLY A 108 -5.93 -18.21 -35.83
N MET A 109 -4.71 -18.55 -35.39
CA MET A 109 -3.76 -19.31 -36.21
C MET A 109 -4.13 -20.79 -36.33
N LEU A 110 -4.65 -21.39 -35.25
CA LEU A 110 -4.93 -22.83 -35.18
C LEU A 110 -6.41 -23.17 -35.43
N GLY A 111 -7.33 -22.24 -35.21
CA GLY A 111 -8.75 -22.41 -35.45
C GLY A 111 -9.07 -22.68 -36.93
N ASP A 112 -10.06 -23.51 -37.19
CA ASP A 112 -10.44 -23.98 -38.52
C ASP A 112 -9.31 -24.72 -39.27
N THR A 113 -8.28 -25.18 -38.54
CA THR A 113 -7.18 -25.99 -39.09
C THR A 113 -7.21 -27.41 -38.53
N ARG A 114 -6.36 -28.28 -39.07
CA ARG A 114 -6.21 -29.66 -38.54
C ARG A 114 -5.58 -29.70 -37.14
N LEU A 115 -5.04 -28.58 -36.66
CA LEU A 115 -4.46 -28.44 -35.32
C LEU A 115 -5.45 -27.87 -34.30
N GLU A 116 -6.67 -27.53 -34.71
CA GLU A 116 -7.72 -27.06 -33.79
C GLU A 116 -7.96 -28.02 -32.61
N PRO A 117 -7.91 -29.36 -32.75
CA PRO A 117 -8.05 -30.27 -31.61
C PRO A 117 -6.96 -30.12 -30.54
N ASP A 118 -5.77 -29.64 -30.91
CA ASP A 118 -4.65 -29.43 -29.99
C ASP A 118 -4.74 -28.07 -29.25
N LEU A 119 -5.62 -27.17 -29.70
CA LEU A 119 -5.73 -25.81 -29.16
C LEU A 119 -6.10 -25.80 -27.68
N ASP A 120 -6.99 -26.69 -27.23
CA ASP A 120 -7.41 -26.79 -25.83
C ASP A 120 -6.21 -27.06 -24.91
N ASP A 121 -5.43 -28.11 -25.21
CA ASP A 121 -4.26 -28.47 -24.40
C ASP A 121 -3.16 -27.42 -24.44
N LEU A 122 -2.98 -26.72 -25.58
CA LEU A 122 -2.02 -25.63 -25.72
C LEU A 122 -2.41 -24.41 -24.87
N LEU A 123 -3.66 -23.98 -24.94
CA LEU A 123 -4.15 -22.85 -24.13
C LEU A 123 -4.18 -23.20 -22.64
N TRP A 124 -4.55 -24.44 -22.29
CA TRP A 124 -4.46 -24.92 -20.91
C TRP A 124 -3.01 -24.83 -20.40
N SER A 125 -2.05 -25.26 -21.23
CA SER A 125 -0.63 -25.23 -20.91
C SER A 125 -0.10 -23.80 -20.76
N PHE A 126 -0.61 -22.86 -21.55
CA PHE A 126 -0.24 -21.45 -21.49
C PHE A 126 -0.54 -20.84 -20.11
N ALA A 127 -1.76 -21.00 -19.60
CA ALA A 127 -2.10 -20.58 -18.23
C ALA A 127 -1.27 -21.34 -17.17
N ASN A 128 -0.99 -22.62 -17.42
CA ASN A 128 -0.20 -23.45 -16.50
C ASN A 128 1.28 -23.01 -16.38
N VAL A 129 1.85 -22.36 -17.40
CA VAL A 129 3.23 -21.80 -17.31
C VAL A 129 3.32 -20.77 -16.18
N PHE A 130 2.36 -19.85 -16.10
CA PHE A 130 2.31 -18.82 -15.05
C PHE A 130 2.04 -19.44 -13.68
N HIS A 131 1.15 -20.43 -13.60
CA HIS A 131 0.89 -21.16 -12.37
C HIS A 131 2.17 -21.81 -11.80
N ARG A 132 2.93 -22.53 -12.64
CA ARG A 132 4.19 -23.17 -12.23
C ARG A 132 5.28 -22.14 -11.90
N ALA A 133 5.29 -20.99 -12.57
CA ALA A 133 6.19 -19.90 -12.25
C ALA A 133 5.89 -19.30 -10.87
N ALA A 134 4.61 -19.03 -10.56
CA ALA A 134 4.18 -18.54 -9.26
C ALA A 134 4.58 -19.50 -8.13
N GLU A 135 4.39 -20.82 -8.30
CA GLU A 135 4.82 -21.82 -7.32
C GLU A 135 6.33 -21.92 -7.12
N ARG A 136 7.13 -21.66 -8.17
CA ARG A 136 8.59 -21.57 -8.02
C ARG A 136 8.97 -20.37 -7.17
N VAL A 137 8.35 -19.22 -7.42
CA VAL A 137 8.58 -18.00 -6.64
C VAL A 137 8.10 -18.17 -5.19
N ALA A 138 6.93 -18.77 -4.98
CA ALA A 138 6.40 -19.05 -3.65
C ALA A 138 7.37 -19.91 -2.82
N ARG A 139 7.94 -20.97 -3.40
CA ARG A 139 8.98 -21.76 -2.71
C ARG A 139 10.24 -20.97 -2.39
N SER A 140 10.61 -19.98 -3.22
CA SER A 140 11.73 -19.08 -2.90
C SER A 140 11.38 -18.13 -1.78
N LEU A 141 10.16 -17.61 -1.74
CA LEU A 141 9.65 -16.80 -0.64
C LEU A 141 9.67 -17.59 0.67
N ASP A 142 9.19 -18.83 0.69
CA ASP A 142 9.19 -19.68 1.90
C ASP A 142 10.62 -19.84 2.47
N ARG A 143 11.60 -20.07 1.60
CA ARG A 143 13.02 -20.16 2.01
C ARG A 143 13.56 -18.82 2.53
N ASN A 144 13.17 -17.71 1.92
CA ASN A 144 13.56 -16.37 2.37
C ASN A 144 12.91 -16.03 3.72
N GLU A 145 11.64 -16.38 3.96
CA GLU A 145 10.98 -16.21 5.26
C GLU A 145 11.64 -17.02 6.37
N GLU A 146 12.08 -18.25 6.07
CA GLU A 146 12.87 -19.06 7.00
C GLU A 146 14.24 -18.40 7.29
N ALA A 147 14.92 -17.88 6.26
CA ALA A 147 16.17 -17.15 6.43
C ALA A 147 16.00 -15.87 7.27
N GLN A 148 14.93 -15.10 7.05
CA GLN A 148 14.59 -13.94 7.88
C GLN A 148 14.37 -14.33 9.34
N ARG A 149 13.65 -15.43 9.61
CA ARG A 149 13.39 -15.93 10.97
C ARG A 149 14.69 -16.34 11.68
N SER A 150 15.58 -17.05 10.99
CA SER A 150 16.89 -17.43 11.52
C SER A 150 17.75 -16.19 11.77
N SER A 151 17.80 -15.25 10.82
CA SER A 151 18.54 -13.99 10.96
C SER A 151 18.07 -13.16 12.16
N LEU A 152 16.76 -13.12 12.43
CA LEU A 152 16.19 -12.45 13.62
C LEU A 152 16.63 -13.10 14.94
N GLN A 153 16.77 -14.43 14.97
CA GLN A 153 17.20 -15.16 16.18
C GLN A 153 18.70 -14.99 16.45
N GLU A 154 19.49 -14.81 15.40
CA GLU A 154 20.94 -14.69 15.45
C GLU A 154 21.43 -13.24 15.62
N GLN A 155 20.53 -12.26 15.75
CA GLN A 155 20.89 -10.85 15.92
C GLN A 155 21.76 -10.65 17.16
N ASP A 156 22.95 -10.08 16.93
CA ASP A 156 23.93 -9.72 17.97
C ASP A 156 24.14 -8.20 18.09
N GLY A 157 23.38 -7.41 17.32
CA GLY A 157 23.50 -5.96 17.25
C GLY A 157 24.61 -5.46 16.33
N SER A 158 25.29 -6.34 15.59
CA SER A 158 26.24 -5.93 14.56
C SER A 158 25.55 -5.29 13.34
N GLU A 159 26.19 -4.27 12.77
CA GLU A 159 25.73 -3.62 11.54
C GLU A 159 25.59 -4.64 10.40
N VAL A 160 26.54 -5.58 10.29
CA VAL A 160 26.54 -6.62 9.25
C VAL A 160 25.27 -7.47 9.30
N LYS A 161 24.85 -7.94 10.48
CA LYS A 161 23.61 -8.74 10.60
C LYS A 161 22.35 -7.92 10.44
N SER A 162 22.38 -6.63 10.78
CA SER A 162 21.27 -5.71 10.53
C SER A 162 21.07 -5.49 9.03
N VAL A 163 22.15 -5.21 8.29
CA VAL A 163 22.12 -5.01 6.84
C VAL A 163 21.70 -6.28 6.12
N GLU A 164 22.16 -7.46 6.56
CA GLU A 164 21.74 -8.74 5.98
C GLU A 164 20.25 -9.01 6.18
N LEU A 165 19.69 -8.65 7.34
CA LEU A 165 18.24 -8.75 7.58
C LEU A 165 17.45 -7.77 6.70
N GLU A 166 17.92 -6.54 6.53
CA GLU A 166 17.31 -5.56 5.62
C GLU A 166 17.31 -6.08 4.17
N ARG A 167 18.42 -6.68 3.73
CA ARG A 167 18.55 -7.32 2.41
C ARG A 167 17.56 -8.45 2.22
N LEU A 168 17.48 -9.39 3.18
CA LEU A 168 16.52 -10.49 3.14
C LEU A 168 15.08 -9.98 3.12
N THR A 169 14.79 -8.90 3.83
CA THR A 169 13.46 -8.26 3.84
C THR A 169 13.12 -7.67 2.47
N ALA A 170 14.05 -6.94 1.85
CA ALA A 170 13.86 -6.37 0.52
C ALA A 170 13.68 -7.45 -0.56
N GLU A 171 14.44 -8.55 -0.47
CA GLU A 171 14.28 -9.71 -1.37
C GLU A 171 12.92 -10.39 -1.17
N GLY A 172 12.48 -10.54 0.09
CA GLY A 172 11.15 -11.07 0.44
C GLY A 172 10.02 -10.25 -0.19
N ILE A 173 10.10 -8.92 -0.12
CA ILE A 173 9.14 -8.02 -0.78
C ILE A 173 9.13 -8.28 -2.30
N SER A 174 10.29 -8.36 -2.94
CA SER A 174 10.39 -8.65 -4.38
C SER A 174 9.74 -9.99 -4.74
N TYR A 175 9.94 -11.05 -3.95
CA TYR A 175 9.29 -12.34 -4.18
C TYR A 175 7.77 -12.28 -4.06
N ILE A 176 7.24 -11.53 -3.08
CA ILE A 176 5.80 -11.34 -2.91
C ILE A 176 5.21 -10.66 -4.14
N GLU A 177 5.79 -9.54 -4.58
CA GLU A 177 5.27 -8.78 -5.71
C GLU A 177 5.34 -9.58 -7.02
N ARG A 178 6.46 -10.29 -7.26
CA ARG A 178 6.63 -11.16 -8.43
C ARG A 178 5.65 -12.33 -8.43
N ARG A 179 5.41 -12.96 -7.28
CA ARG A 179 4.40 -14.03 -7.15
C ARG A 179 3.02 -13.50 -7.50
N ASN A 180 2.65 -12.34 -6.95
CA ASN A 180 1.33 -11.74 -7.18
C ASN A 180 1.10 -11.45 -8.67
N VAL A 181 2.09 -10.87 -9.37
CA VAL A 181 1.98 -10.61 -10.82
C VAL A 181 1.83 -11.91 -11.62
N LEU A 182 2.56 -12.98 -11.26
CA LEU A 182 2.42 -14.28 -11.91
C LEU A 182 1.06 -14.94 -11.64
N GLU A 183 0.45 -14.69 -10.47
CA GLU A 183 -0.91 -15.12 -10.17
C GLU A 183 -1.95 -14.35 -11.00
N ILE A 184 -1.79 -13.02 -11.17
CA ILE A 184 -2.62 -12.20 -12.06
C ILE A 184 -2.54 -12.75 -13.50
N MET A 185 -1.33 -12.97 -14.00
CA MET A 185 -1.12 -13.54 -15.34
C MET A 185 -1.78 -14.91 -15.50
N ARG A 186 -1.68 -15.77 -14.48
CA ARG A 186 -2.34 -17.09 -14.46
C ARG A 186 -3.86 -16.93 -14.52
N ASP A 187 -4.42 -16.04 -13.72
CA ASP A 187 -5.88 -15.87 -13.59
C ASP A 187 -6.47 -15.25 -14.85
N GLU A 188 -5.82 -14.25 -15.43
CA GLU A 188 -6.22 -13.69 -16.73
C GLU A 188 -6.08 -14.73 -17.86
N ALA A 189 -4.99 -15.50 -17.91
CA ALA A 189 -4.85 -16.56 -18.90
C ALA A 189 -5.89 -17.68 -18.71
N ALA A 190 -6.31 -17.96 -17.49
CA ALA A 190 -7.37 -18.91 -17.18
C ALA A 190 -8.74 -18.41 -17.66
N ASP A 191 -9.04 -17.12 -17.47
CA ASP A 191 -10.28 -16.50 -17.94
C ASP A 191 -10.34 -16.49 -19.47
N LEU A 192 -9.21 -16.19 -20.14
CA LEU A 192 -9.09 -16.27 -21.60
C LEU A 192 -9.23 -17.70 -22.12
N TYR A 193 -8.68 -18.69 -21.42
CA TYR A 193 -8.89 -20.11 -21.73
C TYR A 193 -10.37 -20.49 -21.65
N GLU A 194 -11.06 -20.07 -20.59
CA GLU A 194 -12.49 -20.34 -20.42
C GLU A 194 -13.33 -19.65 -21.49
N ALA A 195 -12.99 -18.41 -21.85
CA ALA A 195 -13.65 -17.69 -22.94
C ALA A 195 -13.47 -18.38 -24.30
N GLN A 196 -12.30 -18.98 -24.56
CA GLN A 196 -11.99 -19.61 -25.84
C GLN A 196 -12.52 -21.05 -25.97
N THR A 197 -12.53 -21.81 -24.86
CA THR A 197 -12.85 -23.25 -24.86
C THR A 197 -14.21 -23.58 -24.24
N GLY A 198 -14.79 -22.65 -23.48
CA GLY A 198 -16.00 -22.84 -22.67
C GLY A 198 -15.78 -23.69 -21.41
N SER A 199 -14.56 -24.16 -21.16
CA SER A 199 -14.22 -24.98 -19.99
C SER A 199 -13.44 -24.18 -18.97
N ALA A 200 -13.75 -24.33 -17.69
CA ALA A 200 -13.02 -23.65 -16.63
C ALA A 200 -11.60 -24.22 -16.49
N TRP A 201 -10.59 -23.34 -16.49
CA TRP A 201 -9.20 -23.77 -16.29
C TRP A 201 -8.96 -24.24 -14.85
N ARG A 202 -8.30 -25.39 -14.71
CA ARG A 202 -7.82 -25.90 -13.41
C ARG A 202 -6.46 -26.58 -13.55
N PRO A 203 -5.54 -26.42 -12.58
CA PRO A 203 -4.29 -27.15 -12.60
C PRO A 203 -4.56 -28.66 -12.44
N ARG A 204 -3.86 -29.49 -13.21
CA ARG A 204 -3.98 -30.96 -13.17
C ARG A 204 -3.40 -31.53 -11.86
N THR A 205 -2.47 -30.82 -11.25
CA THR A 205 -1.84 -31.18 -9.97
C THR A 205 -1.68 -29.95 -9.10
N GLY A 206 -2.12 -30.05 -7.85
CA GLY A 206 -2.04 -28.97 -6.87
C GLY A 206 -3.35 -28.18 -6.76
N SER A 207 -3.35 -27.21 -5.85
CA SER A 207 -4.50 -26.31 -5.64
C SER A 207 -4.25 -24.97 -6.32
N LYS A 208 -5.30 -24.40 -6.92
CA LYS A 208 -5.30 -23.00 -7.37
C LYS A 208 -5.48 -22.11 -6.13
N VAL A 209 -4.39 -21.84 -5.41
CA VAL A 209 -4.38 -20.83 -4.33
C VAL A 209 -4.06 -19.47 -4.96
N SER A 210 -4.85 -18.45 -4.62
CA SER A 210 -4.55 -17.06 -4.96
C SER A 210 -4.18 -16.33 -3.67
N HIS A 211 -2.92 -15.96 -3.55
CA HIS A 211 -2.39 -15.20 -2.42
C HIS A 211 -2.64 -13.70 -2.57
N GLN A 212 -2.86 -13.22 -3.81
CA GLN A 212 -3.38 -11.88 -4.04
C GLN A 212 -4.83 -11.77 -3.57
N ALA A 213 -5.70 -12.76 -3.83
CA ALA A 213 -7.06 -12.72 -3.27
C ALA A 213 -7.03 -12.78 -1.75
N MET A 214 -6.07 -13.48 -1.11
CA MET A 214 -5.84 -13.42 0.34
C MET A 214 -5.32 -12.06 0.79
N THR A 215 -4.38 -11.43 0.09
CA THR A 215 -3.85 -10.09 0.45
C THR A 215 -4.88 -8.99 0.17
N ALA A 216 -5.64 -9.06 -0.92
CA ALA A 216 -6.74 -8.18 -1.25
C ALA A 216 -7.93 -8.45 -0.32
N SER A 217 -8.22 -9.68 0.10
CA SER A 217 -9.20 -9.96 1.15
C SER A 217 -8.65 -9.75 2.55
N VAL A 218 -7.36 -9.51 2.76
CA VAL A 218 -6.72 -9.09 4.04
C VAL A 218 -6.51 -7.58 4.07
N ILE A 219 -6.35 -6.91 2.94
CA ILE A 219 -6.37 -5.45 2.78
C ILE A 219 -7.81 -4.99 2.76
N ASP A 220 -8.67 -5.61 1.95
CA ASP A 220 -10.13 -5.49 2.03
C ASP A 220 -10.60 -6.07 3.35
N SER A 221 -10.08 -7.13 3.99
CA SER A 221 -10.44 -7.40 5.41
C SER A 221 -9.78 -6.45 6.40
N ARG A 222 -8.74 -5.69 6.09
CA ARG A 222 -8.18 -4.72 7.05
C ARG A 222 -8.95 -3.40 6.96
N ASP A 223 -9.34 -3.01 5.76
CA ASP A 223 -10.20 -1.87 5.46
C ASP A 223 -11.67 -2.22 5.64
N PHE A 224 -12.11 -3.46 5.45
CA PHE A 224 -13.41 -4.01 5.84
C PHE A 224 -13.41 -4.38 7.31
N LEU A 225 -12.35 -4.83 7.99
CA LEU A 225 -12.37 -4.92 9.46
C LEU A 225 -12.17 -3.54 10.09
N ALA A 226 -11.55 -2.56 9.43
CA ALA A 226 -11.55 -1.18 9.89
C ALA A 226 -12.89 -0.51 9.61
N ALA A 227 -13.49 -0.70 8.43
CA ALA A 227 -14.80 -0.19 8.04
C ALA A 227 -15.95 -0.98 8.66
N ARG A 228 -15.78 -2.26 9.01
CA ARG A 228 -16.69 -3.11 9.82
C ARG A 228 -16.42 -2.93 11.29
N ARG A 229 -15.21 -2.62 11.77
CA ARG A 229 -15.08 -2.08 13.14
C ARG A 229 -15.71 -0.72 13.20
N HIS A 230 -15.53 0.15 12.22
CA HIS A 230 -16.20 1.45 12.15
C HIS A 230 -17.70 1.28 11.97
N ALA A 231 -18.20 0.32 11.17
CA ALA A 231 -19.62 0.09 10.95
C ALA A 231 -20.26 -0.75 12.07
N GLU A 232 -19.61 -1.75 12.66
CA GLU A 232 -20.08 -2.45 13.87
C GLU A 232 -20.00 -1.53 15.08
N THR A 233 -19.00 -0.63 15.14
CA THR A 233 -18.96 0.45 16.14
C THR A 233 -20.02 1.50 15.85
N GLU A 234 -20.25 1.96 14.61
CA GLU A 234 -21.32 2.91 14.25
C GLU A 234 -22.73 2.30 14.34
N VAL A 235 -22.86 0.98 14.20
CA VAL A 235 -24.11 0.25 14.46
C VAL A 235 -24.39 0.17 15.97
N LEU A 236 -23.37 0.30 16.83
CA LEU A 236 -23.51 0.33 18.29
C LEU A 236 -23.38 1.74 18.91
N VAL A 237 -22.80 2.69 18.19
CA VAL A 237 -22.48 4.05 18.63
C VAL A 237 -23.36 5.04 17.88
N PRO A 238 -24.22 5.78 18.58
CA PRO A 238 -25.15 6.73 17.95
C PRO A 238 -24.45 7.71 17.01
N ALA A 239 -25.14 8.07 15.92
CA ALA A 239 -24.66 9.04 14.94
C ALA A 239 -24.41 10.40 15.60
N GLY A 240 -23.27 11.03 15.27
CA GLY A 240 -22.88 12.35 15.78
C GLY A 240 -21.36 12.54 15.91
N THR A 241 -20.94 13.77 16.17
CA THR A 241 -19.52 14.12 16.36
C THR A 241 -18.98 13.54 17.67
N LYS A 242 -18.08 12.56 17.60
CA LYS A 242 -17.57 11.86 18.77
C LYS A 242 -16.52 12.70 19.50
N ILE A 243 -16.80 13.11 20.74
CA ILE A 243 -15.86 13.86 21.59
C ILE A 243 -15.52 13.01 22.81
N ALA A 244 -14.24 12.71 22.98
CA ALA A 244 -13.77 11.96 24.13
C ALA A 244 -13.48 12.87 25.32
N PHE A 245 -13.75 12.38 26.52
CA PHE A 245 -13.46 13.05 27.78
C PHE A 245 -12.76 12.10 28.75
N ALA A 246 -11.70 12.57 29.38
CA ALA A 246 -11.01 11.85 30.44
C ALA A 246 -10.54 12.78 31.56
N GLY A 247 -10.55 12.29 32.79
CA GLY A 247 -10.05 13.00 33.95
C GLY A 247 -9.93 12.08 35.16
N GLY A 248 -9.23 12.54 36.19
CA GLY A 248 -8.94 11.77 37.40
C GLY A 248 -10.16 11.55 38.29
N LEU A 249 -10.01 10.57 39.19
CA LEU A 249 -10.98 10.27 40.25
C LEU A 249 -11.10 11.41 41.27
N ASP A 250 -10.00 12.15 41.48
CA ASP A 250 -9.91 13.22 42.49
C ASP A 250 -10.23 14.61 41.91
N CYS A 251 -10.37 14.73 40.58
CA CYS A 251 -10.74 15.97 39.92
C CYS A 251 -12.25 16.20 40.05
N ASN A 252 -12.64 17.21 40.86
CA ASN A 252 -14.03 17.55 41.15
C ASN A 252 -14.38 19.01 40.75
N ASP A 253 -13.66 19.59 39.79
CA ASP A 253 -13.92 20.95 39.29
C ASP A 253 -15.19 20.99 38.41
N HIS A 254 -16.36 21.00 39.05
CA HIS A 254 -17.66 20.94 38.37
C HIS A 254 -17.82 22.02 37.30
N ASP A 255 -17.61 23.29 37.67
CA ASP A 255 -17.85 24.42 36.77
C ASP A 255 -16.93 24.38 35.55
N ARG A 256 -15.64 24.09 35.75
CA ARG A 256 -14.67 24.02 34.64
C ARG A 256 -14.98 22.87 33.67
N ILE A 257 -15.40 21.72 34.20
CA ILE A 257 -15.78 20.56 33.37
C ILE A 257 -17.02 20.90 32.55
N TRP A 258 -18.03 21.52 33.17
CA TRP A 258 -19.26 21.91 32.48
C TRP A 258 -19.01 22.98 31.42
N ASP A 259 -18.22 24.01 31.73
CA ASP A 259 -17.84 25.05 30.78
C ASP A 259 -17.07 24.49 29.56
N ALA A 260 -16.16 23.53 29.80
CA ALA A 260 -15.40 22.91 28.72
C ALA A 260 -16.31 22.08 27.79
N LEU A 261 -17.25 21.33 28.37
CA LEU A 261 -18.19 20.51 27.62
C LEU A 261 -19.24 21.36 26.90
N ASP A 262 -19.73 22.44 27.52
CA ASP A 262 -20.65 23.38 26.89
C ASP A 262 -19.99 24.09 25.69
N LYS A 263 -18.72 24.50 25.80
CA LYS A 263 -17.94 25.03 24.66
C LYS A 263 -17.76 24.01 23.53
N ALA A 264 -17.57 22.74 23.87
CA ALA A 264 -17.47 21.67 22.87
C ALA A 264 -18.81 21.47 22.15
N ARG A 265 -19.92 21.49 22.90
CA ARG A 265 -21.28 21.37 22.36
C ARG A 265 -21.71 22.56 21.51
N GLU A 266 -21.29 23.77 21.85
CA GLU A 266 -21.55 24.96 21.05
C GLU A 266 -20.92 24.83 19.66
N LYS A 267 -19.71 24.24 19.57
CA LYS A 267 -19.03 23.95 18.30
C LYS A 267 -19.61 22.74 17.57
N HIS A 268 -20.06 21.74 18.32
CA HIS A 268 -20.58 20.48 17.79
C HIS A 268 -21.94 20.14 18.43
N PRO A 269 -23.05 20.70 17.90
CA PRO A 269 -24.38 20.49 18.49
C PRO A 269 -24.85 19.04 18.47
N ASP A 270 -24.33 18.24 17.53
CA ASP A 270 -24.60 16.81 17.31
C ASP A 270 -23.63 15.89 18.08
N MET A 271 -22.89 16.42 19.07
CA MET A 271 -21.84 15.66 19.71
C MET A 271 -22.32 14.42 20.48
N VAL A 272 -21.49 13.40 20.52
CA VAL A 272 -21.64 12.20 21.36
C VAL A 272 -20.46 12.14 22.32
N LEU A 273 -20.73 12.11 23.61
CA LEU A 273 -19.71 12.10 24.66
C LEU A 273 -19.17 10.68 24.89
N LEU A 274 -17.89 10.45 24.68
CA LEU A 274 -17.21 9.20 25.02
C LEU A 274 -16.41 9.39 26.31
N HIS A 275 -16.61 8.55 27.32
CA HIS A 275 -15.87 8.65 28.59
C HIS A 275 -15.59 7.26 29.17
N GLY A 276 -14.67 7.19 30.14
CA GLY A 276 -14.22 5.92 30.73
C GLY A 276 -15.17 5.28 31.75
N GLY A 277 -16.32 5.91 32.05
CA GLY A 277 -17.36 5.35 32.92
C GLY A 277 -16.99 5.24 34.41
N SER A 278 -16.02 6.01 34.89
CA SER A 278 -15.68 6.03 36.33
C SER A 278 -16.88 6.44 37.21
N PRO A 279 -17.12 5.77 38.35
CA PRO A 279 -18.24 6.06 39.24
C PRO A 279 -18.07 7.33 40.09
N ARG A 280 -16.90 8.00 40.05
CA ARG A 280 -16.56 9.23 40.80
C ARG A 280 -15.53 10.06 40.01
N GLY A 281 -15.36 11.33 40.41
CA GLY A 281 -14.44 12.28 39.79
C GLY A 281 -14.94 12.85 38.46
N ALA A 282 -14.00 13.33 37.65
CA ALA A 282 -14.28 14.11 36.46
C ALA A 282 -15.16 13.38 35.44
N GLU A 283 -14.93 12.08 35.19
CA GLU A 283 -15.73 11.31 34.22
C GLU A 283 -17.19 11.13 34.68
N ARG A 284 -17.47 11.12 36.00
CA ARG A 284 -18.85 11.11 36.51
C ARG A 284 -19.50 12.47 36.34
N ILE A 285 -18.77 13.55 36.57
CA ILE A 285 -19.28 14.91 36.39
C ILE A 285 -19.64 15.14 34.92
N ALA A 286 -18.81 14.68 34.00
CA ALA A 286 -19.07 14.71 32.57
C ALA A 286 -20.31 13.89 32.18
N ALA A 287 -20.50 12.72 32.79
CA ALA A 287 -21.70 11.91 32.58
C ALA A 287 -22.98 12.61 33.06
N CYS A 288 -22.94 13.25 34.24
CA CYS A 288 -24.06 14.04 34.75
C CYS A 288 -24.37 15.27 33.87
N TRP A 289 -23.33 15.92 33.32
CA TRP A 289 -23.52 17.01 32.35
C TRP A 289 -24.23 16.50 31.09
N ALA A 290 -23.83 15.35 30.55
CA ALA A 290 -24.45 14.79 29.35
C ALA A 290 -25.92 14.44 29.57
N GLU A 291 -26.25 13.85 30.73
CA GLU A 291 -27.65 13.59 31.13
C GLU A 291 -28.47 14.89 31.24
N ASN A 292 -27.92 15.92 31.89
CA ASN A 292 -28.60 17.22 32.06
C ASN A 292 -28.86 17.91 30.73
N ARG A 293 -27.87 17.91 29.82
CA ARG A 293 -27.94 18.57 28.51
C ARG A 293 -28.60 17.72 27.43
N LYS A 294 -29.03 16.48 27.76
CA LYS A 294 -29.59 15.48 26.84
C LYS A 294 -28.64 15.13 25.69
N VAL A 295 -27.35 15.08 25.98
CA VAL A 295 -26.29 14.67 25.06
C VAL A 295 -26.14 13.15 25.17
N THR A 296 -26.08 12.49 24.03
CA THR A 296 -25.85 11.04 23.98
C THR A 296 -24.45 10.72 24.51
N GLN A 297 -24.35 9.79 25.46
CA GLN A 297 -23.08 9.39 26.07
C GLN A 297 -22.82 7.89 25.95
N ILE A 298 -21.54 7.53 25.84
CA ILE A 298 -21.07 6.14 25.82
C ILE A 298 -19.95 5.97 26.83
N ALA A 299 -20.16 5.03 27.74
CA ALA A 299 -19.20 4.70 28.79
C ALA A 299 -18.35 3.47 28.41
N PHE A 300 -17.05 3.69 28.18
CA PHE A 300 -16.04 2.65 27.98
C PHE A 300 -15.52 2.14 29.32
N LYS A 301 -16.32 1.30 29.99
CA LYS A 301 -15.94 0.74 31.30
C LYS A 301 -14.80 -0.27 31.17
N PRO A 302 -13.79 -0.24 32.05
CA PRO A 302 -12.71 -1.23 32.03
C PRO A 302 -13.23 -2.63 32.36
N ASP A 303 -12.95 -3.60 31.49
CA ASP A 303 -13.28 -5.00 31.71
C ASP A 303 -12.18 -5.70 32.52
N TRP A 304 -12.34 -5.68 33.84
CA TRP A 304 -11.42 -6.32 34.78
C TRP A 304 -11.40 -7.85 34.66
N THR A 305 -12.49 -8.46 34.19
CA THR A 305 -12.60 -9.92 34.10
C THR A 305 -11.74 -10.49 32.98
N ARG A 306 -11.62 -9.76 31.86
CA ARG A 306 -10.85 -10.17 30.69
C ARG A 306 -9.40 -9.71 30.70
N HIS A 307 -9.13 -8.56 31.33
CA HIS A 307 -7.84 -7.88 31.13
C HIS A 307 -7.11 -7.51 32.43
N ALA A 308 -7.69 -7.84 33.60
CA ALA A 308 -7.08 -7.65 34.92
C ALA A 308 -6.40 -6.27 35.05
N LYS A 309 -5.10 -6.22 35.39
CA LYS A 309 -4.34 -4.97 35.57
C LYS A 309 -4.21 -4.12 34.30
N ALA A 310 -4.38 -4.69 33.11
CA ALA A 310 -4.32 -3.99 31.85
C ALA A 310 -5.68 -3.40 31.42
N ALA A 311 -6.78 -3.70 32.12
CA ALA A 311 -8.12 -3.26 31.77
C ALA A 311 -8.24 -1.73 31.57
N PRO A 312 -7.62 -0.87 32.41
CA PRO A 312 -7.67 0.58 32.22
C PRO A 312 -6.96 1.07 30.94
N PHE A 313 -5.90 0.40 30.52
CA PHE A 313 -5.16 0.76 29.30
C PHE A 313 -5.85 0.23 28.05
N ARG A 314 -6.41 -0.98 28.13
CA ARG A 314 -7.18 -1.59 27.03
C ARG A 314 -8.48 -0.84 26.76
N ARG A 315 -9.17 -0.33 27.78
CA ARG A 315 -10.35 0.55 27.56
C ARG A 315 -9.97 1.84 26.81
N ASN A 316 -8.77 2.39 27.05
CA ASN A 316 -8.31 3.59 26.38
C ASN A 316 -8.06 3.30 24.90
N ASP A 317 -7.47 2.13 24.60
CA ASP A 317 -7.30 1.67 23.23
C ASP A 317 -8.66 1.47 22.53
N GLN A 318 -9.65 0.93 23.24
CA GLN A 318 -11.02 0.79 22.71
C GLN A 318 -11.68 2.15 22.44
N LEU A 319 -11.59 3.10 23.38
CA LEU A 319 -12.12 4.44 23.19
C LEU A 319 -11.45 5.16 22.00
N LEU A 320 -10.13 5.05 21.85
CA LEU A 320 -9.40 5.67 20.73
C LEU A 320 -9.66 4.96 19.40
N SER A 321 -10.04 3.67 19.41
CA SER A 321 -10.41 2.94 18.19
C SER A 321 -11.66 3.48 17.50
N VAL A 322 -12.49 4.25 18.23
CA VAL A 322 -13.64 4.99 17.66
C VAL A 322 -13.19 6.23 16.87
N VAL A 323 -11.92 6.61 16.95
CA VAL A 323 -11.32 7.79 16.30
C VAL A 323 -12.13 9.06 16.61
N PRO A 324 -12.17 9.50 17.89
CA PRO A 324 -12.90 10.71 18.27
C PRO A 324 -12.34 11.93 17.55
N TYR A 325 -13.22 12.89 17.25
CA TYR A 325 -12.86 14.17 16.63
C TYR A 325 -11.91 15.00 17.50
N GLY A 326 -12.04 14.87 18.82
CA GLY A 326 -11.15 15.51 19.79
C GLY A 326 -11.25 14.86 21.16
N LEU A 327 -10.23 15.10 21.98
CA LEU A 327 -10.12 14.61 23.35
C LEU A 327 -9.96 15.77 24.34
N ILE A 328 -10.89 15.89 25.29
CA ILE A 328 -10.82 16.81 26.43
C ILE A 328 -10.20 16.06 27.62
N VAL A 329 -9.11 16.58 28.16
CA VAL A 329 -8.35 15.93 29.24
C VAL A 329 -8.25 16.86 30.44
N PHE A 330 -8.86 16.44 31.54
CA PHE A 330 -8.67 17.03 32.86
C PHE A 330 -7.57 16.29 33.64
N PRO A 331 -7.00 16.92 34.67
CA PRO A 331 -5.96 16.31 35.49
C PRO A 331 -6.39 14.95 36.04
N GLY A 332 -5.46 13.99 36.07
CA GLY A 332 -5.74 12.64 36.48
C GLY A 332 -4.49 11.79 36.66
N SER A 333 -4.66 10.47 36.64
CA SER A 333 -3.57 9.52 36.86
C SER A 333 -2.76 9.26 35.58
N GLY A 334 -1.68 8.48 35.69
CA GLY A 334 -0.90 8.03 34.52
C GLY A 334 -1.71 7.26 33.47
N ILE A 335 -2.91 6.77 33.79
CA ILE A 335 -3.85 6.18 32.82
C ILE A 335 -4.45 7.26 31.91
N THR A 336 -4.79 8.42 32.47
CA THR A 336 -5.30 9.60 31.75
C THR A 336 -4.20 10.20 30.87
N ASP A 337 -2.98 10.28 31.39
CA ASP A 337 -1.83 10.77 30.61
C ASP A 337 -1.49 9.82 29.46
N ASN A 338 -1.54 8.50 29.69
CA ASN A 338 -1.36 7.51 28.63
C ASN A 338 -2.40 7.68 27.51
N LEU A 339 -3.66 7.95 27.84
CA LEU A 339 -4.71 8.22 26.85
C LEU A 339 -4.38 9.47 26.03
N ALA A 340 -3.97 10.56 26.70
CA ALA A 340 -3.62 11.82 26.03
C ALA A 340 -2.42 11.65 25.08
N ASP A 341 -1.38 10.94 25.51
CA ASP A 341 -0.19 10.70 24.71
C ASP A 341 -0.50 9.81 23.50
N LYS A 342 -1.32 8.77 23.67
CA LYS A 342 -1.80 7.92 22.57
C LYS A 342 -2.65 8.71 21.58
N ALA A 343 -3.56 9.56 22.06
CA ALA A 343 -4.38 10.41 21.20
C ALA A 343 -3.52 11.36 20.33
N ARG A 344 -2.49 11.99 20.91
CA ARG A 344 -1.55 12.83 20.15
C ARG A 344 -0.78 12.04 19.10
N ARG A 345 -0.32 10.83 19.42
CA ARG A 345 0.36 9.95 18.45
C ARG A 345 -0.54 9.56 17.27
N LEU A 346 -1.85 9.49 17.50
CA LEU A 346 -2.86 9.22 16.47
C LEU A 346 -3.33 10.48 15.73
N GLY A 347 -2.77 11.66 16.03
CA GLY A 347 -3.15 12.91 15.38
C GLY A 347 -4.49 13.50 15.86
N ILE A 348 -5.07 12.98 16.95
CA ILE A 348 -6.33 13.48 17.51
C ILE A 348 -6.04 14.77 18.29
N PRO A 349 -6.75 15.88 18.04
CA PRO A 349 -6.62 17.11 18.82
C PRO A 349 -6.92 16.89 20.31
N VAL A 350 -5.98 17.27 21.18
CA VAL A 350 -6.11 17.14 22.64
C VAL A 350 -6.20 18.50 23.31
N TRP A 351 -7.32 18.78 23.99
CA TRP A 351 -7.49 19.95 24.85
C TRP A 351 -7.22 19.59 26.30
N ARG A 352 -6.04 19.97 26.80
CA ARG A 352 -5.57 19.62 28.16
C ARG A 352 -5.80 20.76 29.15
N PHE A 353 -6.36 20.44 30.30
CA PHE A 353 -6.51 21.33 31.45
C PHE A 353 -5.49 20.94 32.52
N ALA A 354 -4.81 21.94 33.09
CA ALA A 354 -3.87 21.73 34.20
C ALA A 354 -4.58 21.87 35.56
N GLU A 355 -4.02 21.20 36.58
CA GLU A 355 -4.31 21.50 38.00
C GLU A 355 -3.85 22.93 38.28
N GLY A 356 -4.78 23.80 38.66
CA GLY A 356 -4.54 25.12 39.26
C GLY A 356 -3.36 25.94 38.70
N GLY A 357 -3.62 26.74 37.67
CA GLY A 357 -2.90 27.99 37.45
C GLY A 357 -3.96 29.10 37.35
N ALA A 358 -3.82 30.12 38.18
CA ALA A 358 -4.72 31.26 38.36
C ALA A 358 -5.22 31.91 37.07
#